data_AF-V9H5Q9-F1
#
_entry.id   AF-V9H5Q9-F1
#
_cell.length_a   1.000
_cell.length_b   1.000
_cell.length_c   1.000
_cell.angle_alpha   90.00
_cell.angle_beta   90.00
_cell.angle_gamma   90.00
#
_symmetry.space_group_name_H-M   'P 1'
#
loop_
_entity.id
_entity.type
_entity.pdbx_description
1 polymer ?
#
loop_
_entity_poly.entity_id
_entity_poly.type
_entity_poly.pdbx_seq_one_letter_code
_entity_poly.pdbx_strand_id
1 'polypeptide(L)'
;MKYLLNSIIIFIISMSLLACNNKDKAVPQVQEEVYDFRNEKYQDFYSRFMREVEKKDKGSINPNDGFEKSFDYQKIKQVLDIEHPNQSILFKLNIYRLDPNSRYVGMLGKYQNKEDILAHLQQQQINFKYQECSLEKQVDGLYCLDTKQLIYYYLPNNSKNKIKNINQSIYVYCNLNCRILDYPTYPYNVKISIHFSNPQDFFYIINYVEKYFLK
;
A
#
# COMPACT_ATOMS: atom_id res chain seq x y z
N MET A 1 59.49 47.45 1.08
CA MET A 1 58.14 47.18 0.52
C MET A 1 58.10 46.35 -0.77
N LYS A 2 59.21 46.03 -1.46
CA LYS A 2 59.17 45.16 -2.66
C LYS A 2 59.02 43.65 -2.37
N TYR A 3 59.49 43.18 -1.21
CA TYR A 3 59.48 41.75 -0.86
C TYR A 3 58.15 41.25 -0.25
N LEU A 4 57.35 42.17 0.31
CA LEU A 4 56.01 41.87 0.82
C LEU A 4 55.01 41.62 -0.32
N LEU A 5 55.10 42.40 -1.41
CA LEU A 5 54.23 42.23 -2.57
C LEU A 5 54.53 40.90 -3.30
N ASN A 6 55.82 40.57 -3.46
CA ASN A 6 56.23 39.31 -4.09
C ASN A 6 55.85 38.07 -3.25
N SER A 7 55.89 38.16 -1.92
CA SER A 7 55.48 37.04 -1.05
C SER A 7 53.96 36.81 -1.08
N ILE A 8 53.17 37.88 -1.18
CA ILE A 8 51.71 37.79 -1.28
C ILE A 8 51.30 37.18 -2.63
N ILE A 9 51.96 37.56 -3.73
CA ILE A 9 51.66 37.03 -5.07
C ILE A 9 51.97 35.52 -5.16
N ILE A 10 53.09 35.07 -4.58
CA ILE A 10 53.46 33.64 -4.56
C ILE A 10 52.46 32.83 -3.70
N PHE A 11 51.94 33.41 -2.61
CA PHE A 11 50.93 32.77 -1.77
C PHE A 11 49.56 32.66 -2.46
N ILE A 12 49.18 33.67 -3.25
CA ILE A 12 47.93 33.65 -4.02
C ILE A 12 48.00 32.63 -5.17
N ILE A 13 49.13 32.55 -5.88
CA ILE A 13 49.31 31.59 -7.00
C ILE A 13 49.33 30.14 -6.48
N SER A 14 49.96 29.88 -5.33
CA SER A 14 49.97 28.54 -4.73
C SER A 14 48.60 28.10 -4.21
N MET A 15 47.81 29.00 -3.61
CA MET A 15 46.41 28.73 -3.24
C MET A 15 45.51 28.51 -4.47
N SER A 16 45.80 29.19 -5.59
CA SER A 16 45.07 29.03 -6.86
C SER A 16 45.37 27.68 -7.55
N LEU A 17 46.61 27.17 -7.43
CA LEU A 17 46.99 25.85 -7.95
C LEU A 17 46.40 24.69 -7.13
N LEU A 18 46.21 24.87 -5.82
CA LEU A 18 45.50 23.90 -4.96
C LEU A 18 43.98 23.92 -5.17
N ALA A 19 43.40 25.06 -5.57
CA ALA A 19 41.97 25.18 -5.89
C ALA A 19 41.58 24.60 -7.27
N CYS A 20 42.55 24.42 -8.19
CA CYS A 20 42.32 23.85 -9.52
C CYS A 20 42.45 22.32 -9.59
N ASN A 21 42.89 21.64 -8.52
CA ASN A 21 43.01 20.18 -8.48
C ASN A 21 41.74 19.43 -8.02
N ASN A 22 40.61 20.13 -7.92
CA ASN A 22 39.30 19.53 -7.58
C ASN A 22 38.35 19.42 -8.78
N LYS A 23 38.85 19.55 -10.01
CA LYS A 23 38.12 19.11 -11.19
C LYS A 23 38.54 17.68 -11.48
N ASP A 24 37.57 16.77 -11.49
CA ASP A 24 37.70 15.33 -11.82
C ASP A 24 37.99 14.36 -10.67
N LYS A 25 37.59 14.67 -9.43
CA LYS A 25 37.02 13.59 -8.62
C LYS A 25 35.60 13.38 -9.10
N ALA A 26 35.44 12.51 -10.09
CA ALA A 26 34.15 11.91 -10.40
C ALA A 26 33.54 11.50 -9.06
N VAL A 27 32.44 12.14 -8.67
CA VAL A 27 31.60 11.64 -7.58
C VAL A 27 31.38 10.18 -7.93
N PRO A 28 31.79 9.20 -7.09
CA PRO A 28 31.50 7.81 -7.37
C PRO A 28 30.00 7.75 -7.67
N GLN A 29 29.61 7.21 -8.83
CA GLN A 29 28.20 6.91 -9.05
C GLN A 29 27.77 6.13 -7.82
N VAL A 30 26.91 6.73 -7.00
CA VAL A 30 26.31 6.05 -5.87
C VAL A 30 25.57 4.89 -6.52
N GLN A 31 26.13 3.69 -6.43
CA GLN A 31 25.44 2.50 -6.90
C GLN A 31 24.11 2.49 -6.18
N GLU A 32 23.02 2.62 -6.93
CA GLU A 32 21.69 2.44 -6.38
C GLU A 32 21.66 1.06 -5.75
N GLU A 33 21.59 1.04 -4.43
CA GLU A 33 21.56 -0.18 -3.67
C GLU A 33 20.29 -0.94 -4.02
N VAL A 34 20.43 -2.05 -4.77
CA VAL A 34 19.31 -2.92 -5.10
C VAL A 34 18.80 -3.56 -3.81
N TYR A 35 17.55 -3.28 -3.48
CA TYR A 35 16.91 -3.82 -2.29
C TYR A 35 16.72 -5.34 -2.40
N ASP A 36 17.19 -6.07 -1.39
CA ASP A 36 17.01 -7.52 -1.24
C ASP A 36 16.50 -7.82 0.17
N PHE A 37 15.28 -8.36 0.30
CA PHE A 37 14.66 -8.68 1.59
C PHE A 37 15.44 -9.74 2.40
N ARG A 38 16.34 -10.50 1.77
CA ARG A 38 17.22 -11.47 2.44
C ARG A 38 18.38 -10.79 3.14
N ASN A 39 18.73 -9.57 2.76
CA ASN A 39 19.82 -8.83 3.38
C ASN A 39 19.44 -8.47 4.83
N GLU A 40 20.27 -8.91 5.78
CA GLU A 40 20.05 -8.74 7.21
C GLU A 40 20.05 -7.28 7.67
N LYS A 41 20.57 -6.34 6.86
CA LYS A 41 20.47 -4.91 7.18
C LYS A 41 19.02 -4.42 7.18
N TYR A 42 18.14 -5.06 6.41
CA TYR A 42 16.73 -4.69 6.36
C TYR A 42 15.93 -5.48 7.41
N GLN A 43 15.60 -4.75 8.48
CA GLN A 43 14.81 -5.22 9.61
C GLN A 43 13.41 -4.60 9.62
N ASP A 44 12.93 -4.08 8.49
CA ASP A 44 11.54 -3.63 8.36
C ASP A 44 10.56 -4.81 8.33
N PHE A 45 9.25 -4.51 8.43
CA PHE A 45 8.23 -5.55 8.45
C PHE A 45 8.21 -6.38 7.16
N TYR A 46 8.22 -5.74 5.99
CA TYR A 46 8.23 -6.43 4.70
C TYR A 46 9.38 -7.43 4.60
N SER A 47 10.59 -7.03 4.99
CA SER A 47 11.76 -7.90 5.00
C SER A 47 11.56 -9.14 5.87
N ARG A 48 11.08 -8.96 7.11
CA ARG A 48 10.79 -10.08 8.02
C ARG A 48 9.69 -10.99 7.46
N PHE A 49 8.62 -10.41 6.94
CA PHE A 49 7.51 -11.12 6.35
C PHE A 49 7.96 -11.99 5.16
N MET A 50 8.69 -11.42 4.21
CA MET A 50 9.16 -12.16 3.02
C MET A 50 10.14 -13.28 3.38
N ARG A 51 10.99 -13.11 4.41
CA ARG A 51 11.85 -14.19 4.93
C ARG A 51 11.05 -15.34 5.54
N GLU A 52 9.94 -15.05 6.23
CA GLU A 52 9.06 -16.11 6.74
C GLU A 52 8.28 -16.81 5.62
N VAL A 53 7.82 -16.06 4.62
CA VAL A 53 7.22 -16.63 3.40
C VAL A 53 8.23 -17.53 2.69
N GLU A 54 9.48 -17.10 2.51
CA GLU A 54 10.50 -17.90 1.82
C GLU A 54 10.72 -19.26 2.47
N LYS A 55 10.66 -19.33 3.80
CA LYS A 55 10.81 -20.59 4.56
C LYS A 55 9.60 -21.51 4.44
N LYS A 56 8.38 -20.96 4.36
CA LYS A 56 7.12 -21.72 4.52
C LYS A 56 6.34 -21.90 3.22
N ASP A 57 6.56 -21.01 2.26
CA ASP A 57 5.67 -20.80 1.12
C ASP A 57 6.37 -20.04 -0.03
N LYS A 58 7.55 -20.54 -0.42
CA LYS A 58 8.38 -19.92 -1.46
C LYS A 58 7.66 -19.75 -2.80
N GLY A 59 6.68 -20.61 -3.10
CA GLY A 59 5.88 -20.53 -4.33
C GLY A 59 5.00 -19.28 -4.43
N SER A 60 4.75 -18.60 -3.31
CA SER A 60 3.98 -17.36 -3.27
C SER A 60 4.86 -16.10 -3.42
N ILE A 61 6.16 -16.26 -3.69
CA ILE A 61 7.07 -15.15 -3.96
C ILE A 61 7.14 -14.92 -5.47
N ASN A 62 6.65 -13.77 -5.91
CA ASN A 62 6.84 -13.29 -7.27
C ASN A 62 8.17 -12.53 -7.36
N PRO A 63 9.10 -12.92 -8.26
CA PRO A 63 10.43 -12.29 -8.39
C PRO A 63 10.42 -10.79 -8.66
N ASN A 64 9.37 -10.27 -9.28
CA ASN A 64 9.27 -8.85 -9.65
C ASN A 64 8.38 -8.04 -8.70
N ASP A 65 7.54 -8.72 -7.91
CA ASP A 65 6.31 -8.13 -7.37
C ASP A 65 6.01 -8.53 -5.91
N GLY A 66 6.95 -9.15 -5.20
CA GLY A 66 6.79 -9.44 -3.77
C GLY A 66 5.96 -10.69 -3.49
N PHE A 67 4.97 -10.61 -2.60
CA PHE A 67 4.12 -11.76 -2.25
C PHE A 67 2.82 -11.73 -3.05
N GLU A 68 2.44 -12.87 -3.60
CA GLU A 68 1.20 -13.07 -4.34
C GLU A 68 0.62 -14.45 -4.00
N LYS A 69 -0.64 -14.49 -3.52
CA LYS A 69 -1.32 -15.75 -3.23
C LYS A 69 -2.83 -15.68 -3.39
N SER A 70 -3.41 -16.75 -3.93
CA SER A 70 -4.86 -16.97 -3.96
C SER A 70 -5.32 -17.85 -2.80
N PHE A 71 -6.51 -17.54 -2.30
CA PHE A 71 -7.13 -18.18 -1.15
C PHE A 71 -8.60 -18.44 -1.43
N ASP A 72 -9.05 -19.63 -1.08
CA ASP A 72 -10.40 -20.12 -1.31
C ASP A 72 -11.21 -20.23 -0.02
N TYR A 73 -12.44 -20.72 -0.15
CA TYR A 73 -13.36 -20.94 0.96
C TYR A 73 -12.80 -21.84 2.06
N GLN A 74 -12.01 -22.88 1.72
CA GLN A 74 -11.46 -23.81 2.71
C GLN A 74 -10.45 -23.11 3.60
N LYS A 75 -9.58 -22.28 3.00
CA LYS A 75 -8.60 -21.53 3.77
C LYS A 75 -9.25 -20.49 4.67
N ILE A 76 -10.27 -19.79 4.16
CA ILE A 76 -11.03 -18.82 4.94
C ILE A 76 -11.74 -19.49 6.11
N LYS A 77 -12.43 -20.61 5.87
CA LYS A 77 -13.08 -21.42 6.90
C LYS A 77 -12.10 -21.81 8.00
N GLN A 78 -10.95 -22.37 7.63
CA GLN A 78 -9.92 -22.82 8.57
C GLN A 78 -9.39 -21.69 9.45
N VAL A 79 -9.09 -20.53 8.85
CA VAL A 79 -8.48 -19.43 9.58
C VAL A 79 -9.50 -18.67 10.41
N LEU A 80 -10.68 -18.40 9.87
CA LEU A 80 -11.70 -17.61 10.56
C LEU A 80 -12.51 -18.39 11.58
N ASP A 81 -12.55 -19.71 11.47
CA ASP A 81 -13.38 -20.60 12.30
C ASP A 81 -14.87 -20.29 12.13
N ILE A 82 -15.33 -20.30 10.88
CA ILE A 82 -16.73 -20.05 10.49
C ILE A 82 -17.31 -21.26 9.77
N GLU A 83 -18.51 -21.69 10.17
CA GLU A 83 -19.09 -22.94 9.67
C GLU A 83 -19.53 -22.85 8.20
N HIS A 84 -20.04 -21.68 7.80
CA HIS A 84 -20.69 -21.46 6.51
C HIS A 84 -20.25 -20.14 5.84
N PRO A 85 -18.96 -19.98 5.45
CA PRO A 85 -18.60 -18.90 4.54
C PRO A 85 -19.32 -19.05 3.20
N ASN A 86 -19.37 -17.98 2.41
CA ASN A 86 -19.79 -18.08 1.02
C ASN A 86 -18.90 -19.11 0.29
N GLN A 87 -19.50 -20.17 -0.26
CA GLN A 87 -18.74 -21.28 -0.86
C GLN A 87 -18.02 -20.88 -2.16
N SER A 88 -18.46 -19.81 -2.83
CA SER A 88 -17.83 -19.31 -4.05
C SER A 88 -16.69 -18.31 -3.79
N ILE A 89 -16.36 -18.05 -2.52
CA ILE A 89 -15.34 -17.06 -2.19
C ILE A 89 -13.97 -17.48 -2.70
N LEU A 90 -13.37 -16.57 -3.47
CA LEU A 90 -12.00 -16.66 -3.95
C LEU A 90 -11.42 -15.25 -3.92
N PHE A 91 -10.25 -15.10 -3.32
CA PHE A 91 -9.51 -13.84 -3.39
C PHE A 91 -8.02 -14.05 -3.64
N LYS A 92 -7.41 -13.04 -4.22
CA LYS A 92 -5.97 -12.93 -4.45
C LYS A 92 -5.44 -11.78 -3.61
N LEU A 93 -4.43 -12.06 -2.81
CA LEU A 93 -3.71 -11.09 -2.00
C LEU A 93 -2.33 -10.85 -2.59
N ASN A 94 -2.01 -9.58 -2.77
CA ASN A 94 -0.69 -9.14 -3.17
C ASN A 94 -0.12 -8.19 -2.11
N ILE A 95 1.14 -8.41 -1.74
CA ILE A 95 1.86 -7.56 -0.77
C ILE A 95 3.19 -7.15 -1.38
N TYR A 96 3.38 -5.84 -1.47
CA TYR A 96 4.55 -5.21 -2.05
C TYR A 96 5.27 -4.39 -0.99
N ARG A 97 6.59 -4.20 -1.15
CA ARG A 97 7.31 -3.19 -0.40
C ARG A 97 6.87 -1.81 -0.88
N LEU A 98 6.56 -0.92 0.05
CA LEU A 98 6.38 0.49 -0.27
C LEU A 98 7.77 1.12 -0.47
N ASP A 99 7.94 1.85 -1.57
CA ASP A 99 9.16 2.64 -1.79
C ASP A 99 9.30 3.65 -0.63
N PRO A 100 10.44 3.66 0.10
CA PRO A 100 10.66 4.59 1.20
C PRO A 100 10.64 6.06 0.78
N ASN A 101 10.90 6.37 -0.49
CA ASN A 101 10.79 7.73 -1.04
C ASN A 101 9.38 8.05 -1.55
N SER A 102 8.48 7.08 -1.54
CA SER A 102 7.09 7.31 -1.90
C SER A 102 6.45 8.26 -0.90
N ARG A 103 5.97 9.40 -1.40
CA ARG A 103 5.09 10.30 -0.64
C ARG A 103 3.69 9.73 -0.43
N TYR A 104 3.44 8.53 -0.96
CA TYR A 104 2.18 7.83 -0.81
C TYR A 104 2.07 7.26 0.60
N VAL A 105 1.53 8.06 1.51
CA VAL A 105 0.95 7.56 2.74
C VAL A 105 -0.30 6.81 2.31
N GLY A 106 -0.38 5.49 2.54
CA GLY A 106 -1.60 4.72 2.28
C GLY A 106 -2.82 5.42 2.88
N MET A 107 -4.04 5.08 2.43
CA MET A 107 -5.26 5.80 2.84
C MET A 107 -5.42 5.79 4.37
N LEU A 108 -4.95 6.86 5.05
CA LEU A 108 -5.41 7.22 6.38
C LEU A 108 -6.92 7.43 6.27
N GLY A 109 -7.68 6.83 7.18
CA GLY A 109 -9.15 6.85 7.18
C GLY A 109 -9.74 8.17 6.70
N LYS A 110 -10.16 8.17 5.44
CA LYS A 110 -10.49 9.39 4.69
C LYS A 110 -11.92 9.85 4.98
N TYR A 111 -12.80 8.92 5.34
CA TYR A 111 -14.23 9.16 5.50
C TYR A 111 -14.74 8.53 6.80
N GLN A 112 -15.53 9.28 7.57
CA GLN A 112 -16.19 8.79 8.78
C GLN A 112 -17.63 8.39 8.49
N ASN A 113 -18.28 9.06 7.54
CA ASN A 113 -19.68 8.85 7.18
C ASN A 113 -19.91 9.04 5.65
N LYS A 114 -21.17 8.94 5.21
CA LYS A 114 -21.51 9.08 3.78
C LYS A 114 -21.41 10.54 3.33
N GLU A 115 -21.69 11.49 4.22
CA GLU A 115 -21.64 12.92 3.94
C GLU A 115 -20.21 13.37 3.59
N ASP A 116 -19.20 12.82 4.27
CA ASP A 116 -17.78 13.07 3.96
C ASP A 116 -17.41 12.59 2.55
N ILE A 117 -17.97 11.45 2.13
CA ILE A 117 -17.77 10.90 0.77
C ILE A 117 -18.39 11.86 -0.26
N LEU A 118 -19.65 12.23 -0.05
CA LEU A 118 -20.38 13.12 -0.96
C LEU A 118 -19.71 14.49 -1.07
N ALA A 119 -19.30 15.08 0.06
CA ALA A 119 -18.58 16.36 0.08
C ALA A 119 -17.25 16.29 -0.68
N HIS A 120 -16.49 15.20 -0.51
CA HIS A 120 -15.25 15.01 -1.25
C HIS A 120 -15.47 14.90 -2.76
N LEU A 121 -16.48 14.15 -3.20
CA LEU A 121 -16.81 14.00 -4.62
C LEU A 121 -17.25 15.33 -5.25
N GLN A 122 -17.99 16.15 -4.51
CA GLN A 122 -18.37 17.50 -4.94
C GLN A 122 -17.15 18.43 -5.08
N GLN A 123 -16.23 18.41 -4.11
CA GLN A 123 -15.02 19.25 -4.13
C GLN A 123 -14.07 18.93 -5.29
N GLN A 124 -13.97 17.66 -5.68
CA GLN A 124 -13.06 17.25 -6.75
C GLN A 124 -13.56 17.65 -8.16
N GLN A 125 -14.71 18.34 -8.29
CA GLN A 125 -15.32 18.70 -9.58
C GLN A 125 -15.42 17.51 -10.54
N ILE A 126 -15.57 16.30 -9.99
CA ILE A 126 -15.66 15.07 -10.76
C ILE A 126 -17.04 15.10 -11.44
N ASN A 127 -17.07 15.48 -12.72
CA ASN A 127 -18.28 15.50 -13.59
C ASN A 127 -18.90 14.12 -13.84
N PHE A 128 -18.57 13.10 -13.05
CA PHE A 128 -19.23 11.80 -13.16
C PHE A 128 -20.59 11.92 -12.48
N LYS A 129 -21.65 11.60 -13.23
CA LYS A 129 -22.95 11.28 -12.62
C LYS A 129 -22.74 10.07 -11.74
N TYR A 130 -22.79 10.27 -10.42
CA TYR A 130 -22.87 9.21 -9.44
C TYR A 130 -24.29 9.22 -8.85
N GLN A 131 -24.78 8.04 -8.54
CA GLN A 131 -26.02 7.84 -7.80
C GLN A 131 -25.82 6.74 -6.78
N GLU A 132 -26.65 6.70 -5.74
CA GLU A 132 -26.63 5.56 -4.84
C GLU A 132 -27.05 4.29 -5.60
N CYS A 133 -26.46 3.16 -5.22
CA CYS A 133 -26.76 1.89 -5.87
C CYS A 133 -28.21 1.45 -5.66
N SER A 134 -28.79 0.83 -6.68
CA SER A 134 -30.07 0.12 -6.58
C SER A 134 -30.00 -0.99 -5.54
N LEU A 135 -31.17 -1.37 -5.00
CA LEU A 135 -31.29 -2.39 -3.95
C LEU A 135 -30.55 -3.71 -4.29
N GLU A 136 -30.62 -4.15 -5.55
CA GLU A 136 -29.97 -5.38 -6.02
C GLU A 136 -28.45 -5.36 -5.91
N LYS A 137 -27.84 -4.17 -5.94
CA LYS A 137 -26.38 -3.97 -5.87
C LYS A 137 -25.92 -3.62 -4.45
N GLN A 138 -26.84 -3.40 -3.52
CA GLN A 138 -26.50 -3.06 -2.13
C GLN A 138 -25.93 -4.28 -1.41
N VAL A 139 -24.93 -4.02 -0.57
CA VAL A 139 -24.30 -5.01 0.30
C VAL A 139 -24.44 -4.50 1.72
N ASP A 140 -25.02 -5.31 2.60
CA ASP A 140 -25.25 -4.89 3.98
C ASP A 140 -23.94 -4.58 4.69
N GLY A 141 -23.88 -3.42 5.34
CA GLY A 141 -22.67 -2.90 5.98
C GLY A 141 -21.70 -2.15 5.06
N LEU A 142 -22.00 -1.98 3.77
CA LEU A 142 -21.24 -1.14 2.82
C LEU A 142 -22.12 -0.02 2.23
N TYR A 143 -21.58 1.19 2.11
CA TYR A 143 -22.20 2.26 1.34
C TYR A 143 -21.81 2.14 -0.13
N CYS A 144 -22.76 2.23 -1.06
CA CYS A 144 -22.52 1.93 -2.48
C CYS A 144 -22.89 3.12 -3.38
N LEU A 145 -21.96 3.47 -4.28
CA LEU A 145 -22.16 4.42 -5.36
C LEU A 145 -22.07 3.72 -6.71
N ASP A 146 -23.09 3.91 -7.52
CA ASP A 146 -23.15 3.47 -8.91
C ASP A 146 -22.61 4.60 -9.80
N THR A 147 -21.47 4.32 -10.43
CA THR A 147 -20.85 5.20 -11.43
C THR A 147 -20.73 4.41 -12.74
N LYS A 148 -19.77 4.75 -13.62
CA LYS A 148 -19.39 3.81 -14.70
C LYS A 148 -18.89 2.46 -14.14
N GLN A 149 -18.50 2.42 -12.86
CA GLN A 149 -18.14 1.26 -12.07
C GLN A 149 -18.79 1.32 -10.68
N LEU A 150 -18.92 0.18 -10.02
CA LEU A 150 -19.44 0.13 -8.65
C LEU A 150 -18.35 0.45 -7.66
N ILE A 151 -18.67 1.33 -6.73
CA ILE A 151 -17.78 1.72 -5.65
C ILE A 151 -18.48 1.44 -4.34
N TYR A 152 -17.85 0.66 -3.48
CA TYR A 152 -18.31 0.40 -2.12
C TYR A 152 -17.36 1.03 -1.10
N TYR A 153 -17.93 1.55 -0.03
CA TYR A 153 -17.21 2.09 1.11
C TYR A 153 -17.62 1.34 2.36
N TYR A 154 -16.64 0.71 3.02
CA TYR A 154 -16.80 0.29 4.40
C TYR A 154 -16.56 1.49 5.31
N LEU A 155 -17.57 1.84 6.10
CA LEU A 155 -17.53 2.95 7.05
C LEU A 155 -17.62 2.39 8.48
N PRO A 156 -16.53 2.32 9.24
CA PRO A 156 -16.47 1.56 10.49
C PRO A 156 -17.41 2.07 11.58
N ASN A 157 -17.69 3.38 11.61
CA ASN A 157 -18.59 3.98 12.60
C ASN A 157 -20.08 3.71 12.30
N ASN A 158 -20.41 3.43 11.04
CA ASN A 158 -21.79 3.30 10.57
C ASN A 158 -22.12 1.87 10.08
N SER A 159 -21.14 0.96 10.08
CA SER A 159 -21.34 -0.40 9.58
C SER A 159 -21.96 -1.29 10.67
N LYS A 160 -23.03 -1.99 10.30
CA LYS A 160 -23.62 -3.07 11.12
C LYS A 160 -22.64 -4.23 11.32
N ASN A 161 -21.77 -4.45 10.33
CA ASN A 161 -20.79 -5.53 10.30
C ASN A 161 -19.41 -5.00 10.71
N LYS A 162 -19.30 -4.52 11.95
CA LYS A 162 -18.07 -3.90 12.46
C LYS A 162 -16.92 -4.92 12.51
N ILE A 163 -15.84 -4.58 11.83
CA ILE A 163 -14.59 -5.34 11.83
C ILE A 163 -13.70 -4.83 12.97
N LYS A 164 -13.36 -5.70 13.92
CA LYS A 164 -12.80 -5.36 15.24
C LYS A 164 -11.59 -4.41 15.20
N ASN A 165 -10.66 -4.64 14.27
CA ASN A 165 -9.38 -3.92 14.20
C ASN A 165 -9.37 -2.82 13.12
N ILE A 166 -10.46 -2.63 12.39
CA ILE A 166 -10.55 -1.66 11.31
C ILE A 166 -11.41 -0.48 11.74
N ASN A 167 -10.70 0.60 12.05
CA ASN A 167 -11.22 1.88 12.51
C ASN A 167 -11.16 2.98 11.43
N GLN A 168 -10.86 2.62 10.19
CA GLN A 168 -10.77 3.53 9.06
C GLN A 168 -11.61 3.08 7.88
N SER A 169 -12.03 4.05 7.06
CA SER A 169 -12.80 3.74 5.85
C SER A 169 -11.97 2.92 4.86
N ILE A 170 -12.59 1.91 4.26
CA ILE A 170 -11.99 1.16 3.15
C ILE A 170 -12.82 1.37 1.90
N TYR A 171 -12.13 1.67 0.81
CA TYR A 171 -12.70 1.79 -0.52
C TYR A 171 -12.52 0.47 -1.28
N VAL A 172 -13.63 -0.05 -1.81
CA VAL A 172 -13.66 -1.24 -2.67
C VAL A 172 -14.18 -0.81 -4.02
N TYR A 173 -13.40 -1.10 -5.05
CA TYR A 173 -13.78 -0.84 -6.42
C TYR A 173 -14.21 -2.13 -7.10
N CYS A 174 -15.41 -2.16 -7.69
CA CYS A 174 -15.96 -3.33 -8.36
C CYS A 174 -16.38 -3.01 -9.81
N ASN A 175 -15.95 -3.88 -10.72
CA ASN A 175 -16.52 -4.00 -12.06
C ASN A 175 -16.99 -5.45 -12.25
N LEU A 176 -16.39 -6.21 -13.17
CA LEU A 176 -16.53 -7.67 -13.23
C LEU A 176 -15.92 -8.37 -12.00
N ASN A 177 -14.91 -7.75 -11.39
CA ASN A 177 -14.27 -8.18 -10.16
C ASN A 177 -14.10 -6.97 -9.23
N CYS A 178 -14.01 -7.24 -7.94
CA CYS A 178 -13.71 -6.29 -6.90
C CYS A 178 -12.23 -6.23 -6.57
N ARG A 179 -11.78 -5.05 -6.16
CA ARG A 179 -10.42 -4.83 -5.65
C ARG A 179 -10.41 -3.78 -4.54
N ILE A 180 -9.55 -4.02 -3.56
CA ILE A 180 -9.10 -3.02 -2.60
C ILE A 180 -7.66 -2.72 -2.97
N LEU A 181 -7.41 -1.49 -3.38
CA LEU A 181 -6.07 -0.99 -3.61
C LEU A 181 -5.62 -0.29 -2.36
N ASP A 182 -4.36 -0.52 -1.99
CA ASP A 182 -3.71 0.26 -0.93
C ASP A 182 -4.47 0.17 0.40
N TYR A 183 -4.86 -1.06 0.75
CA TYR A 183 -5.48 -1.34 2.05
C TYR A 183 -4.60 -0.74 3.15
N PRO A 184 -5.20 -0.08 4.16
CA PRO A 184 -4.46 0.77 5.06
C PRO A 184 -3.20 0.10 5.61
N THR A 185 -2.09 0.74 5.33
CA THR A 185 -0.77 0.15 5.44
C THR A 185 -0.27 0.38 6.86
N TYR A 186 -0.81 -0.37 7.82
CA TYR A 186 -0.09 -0.65 9.03
C TYR A 186 0.38 -2.12 8.95
N PRO A 187 1.71 -2.37 8.93
CA PRO A 187 2.80 -1.41 9.10
C PRO A 187 3.12 -0.59 7.83
N TYR A 188 3.67 0.61 8.02
CA TYR A 188 3.80 1.67 7.00
C TYR A 188 4.69 1.38 5.78
N ASN A 189 5.38 0.24 5.72
CA ASN A 189 6.34 -0.05 4.65
C ASN A 189 5.89 -1.12 3.66
N VAL A 190 4.60 -1.48 3.68
CA VAL A 190 3.99 -2.40 2.72
C VAL A 190 2.82 -1.74 1.99
N LYS A 191 2.55 -2.20 0.77
CA LYS A 191 1.34 -1.94 0.01
C LYS A 191 0.58 -3.25 -0.13
N ILE A 192 -0.70 -3.24 0.24
CA ILE A 192 -1.57 -4.43 0.16
C ILE A 192 -2.63 -4.18 -0.92
N SER A 193 -2.73 -5.12 -1.87
CA SER A 193 -3.79 -5.17 -2.87
C SER A 193 -4.56 -6.47 -2.74
N ILE A 194 -5.89 -6.38 -2.73
CA ILE A 194 -6.79 -7.53 -2.58
C ILE A 194 -7.73 -7.55 -3.77
N HIS A 195 -7.82 -8.67 -4.47
CA HIS A 195 -8.75 -8.87 -5.59
C HIS A 195 -9.71 -10.02 -5.28
N PHE A 196 -10.99 -9.85 -5.57
CA PHE A 196 -12.02 -10.84 -5.26
C PHE A 196 -13.25 -10.66 -6.14
N SER A 197 -14.14 -11.66 -6.18
CA SER A 197 -15.22 -11.67 -7.18
C SER A 197 -16.46 -10.89 -6.76
N ASN A 198 -16.90 -10.98 -5.50
CA ASN A 198 -18.17 -10.41 -5.05
C ASN A 198 -17.98 -9.38 -3.91
N PRO A 199 -18.61 -8.19 -3.96
CA PRO A 199 -18.50 -7.20 -2.89
C PRO A 199 -18.93 -7.72 -1.50
N GLN A 200 -19.86 -8.69 -1.43
CA GLN A 200 -20.28 -9.32 -0.18
C GLN A 200 -19.15 -10.10 0.50
N ASP A 201 -18.18 -10.63 -0.26
CA ASP A 201 -17.06 -11.40 0.26
C ASP A 201 -16.08 -10.55 1.07
N PHE A 202 -16.16 -9.21 0.93
CA PHE A 202 -15.36 -8.23 1.64
C PHE A 202 -15.19 -8.56 3.13
N PHE A 203 -16.29 -8.87 3.83
CA PHE A 203 -16.27 -9.08 5.28
C PHE A 203 -15.53 -10.36 5.69
N TYR A 204 -15.55 -11.40 4.85
CA TYR A 204 -14.74 -12.60 5.10
C TYR A 204 -13.27 -12.34 4.78
N ILE A 205 -13.00 -11.68 3.65
CA ILE A 205 -11.62 -11.46 3.18
C ILE A 205 -10.87 -10.54 4.13
N ILE A 206 -11.45 -9.41 4.53
CA ILE A 206 -10.77 -8.48 5.43
C ILE A 206 -10.52 -9.11 6.79
N ASN A 207 -11.50 -9.82 7.37
CA ASN A 207 -11.27 -10.53 8.62
C ASN A 207 -10.16 -11.59 8.48
N TYR A 208 -10.09 -12.29 7.34
CA TYR A 208 -9.02 -13.24 7.09
C TYR A 208 -7.67 -12.52 7.05
N VAL A 209 -7.58 -11.40 6.34
CA VAL A 209 -6.35 -10.63 6.20
C VAL A 209 -5.87 -10.14 7.56
N GLU A 210 -6.77 -9.58 8.37
CA GLU A 210 -6.46 -9.17 9.75
C GLU A 210 -5.95 -10.33 10.61
N LYS A 211 -6.63 -11.48 10.58
CA LYS A 211 -6.32 -12.62 11.45
C LYS A 211 -5.09 -13.40 11.03
N TYR A 212 -4.78 -13.45 9.73
CA TYR A 212 -3.70 -14.24 9.16
C TYR A 212 -2.42 -13.43 8.93
N PHE A 213 -2.52 -12.16 8.52
CA PHE A 213 -1.37 -11.36 8.08
C PHE A 213 -0.97 -10.24 9.04
N LEU A 214 -1.91 -9.55 9.69
CA LEU A 214 -1.62 -8.37 10.50
C LEU A 214 -1.55 -8.64 12.02
N LYS A 215 -1.35 -9.91 12.41
CA LYS A 215 -1.10 -10.29 13.80
C LYS A 215 0.33 -10.05 14.25
#